data_AF-A0A538T9N5-F1
#
_entry.id   AF-A0A538T9N5-F1
#
_cell.length_a   1.000
_cell.length_b   1.000
_cell.length_c   1.000
_cell.angle_alpha   90.00
_cell.angle_beta   90.00
_cell.angle_gamma   90.00
#
_symmetry.space_group_name_H-M   'P 1'
#
loop_
_entity.id
_entity.type
_entity.pdbx_description
1 polymer ?
#
loop_
_entity_poly.entity_id
_entity_poly.type
_entity_poly.pdbx_seq_one_letter_code
_entity_poly.pdbx_strand_id
1 'polypeptide(L)'
;MKGLLSSGVVEWEIGLESLTPDRALALRAQGHRADSVGTRWVVRVGSESALQSVLGELVRAGIKIGSVEPRRESLEEHFVRALGARREGSL
;
A
#
# COMPACT_ATOMS: atom_id res chain seq x y z
N MET A 1 12.37 9.00 22.29
CA MET A 1 12.18 7.66 21.70
C MET A 1 10.90 7.69 20.89
N LYS A 2 10.96 8.08 19.61
CA LYS A 2 9.81 7.97 18.69
C LYS A 2 9.64 6.47 18.44
N GLY A 3 8.56 5.92 19.00
CA GLY A 3 8.38 4.50 19.13
C GLY A 3 8.47 3.76 17.80
N LEU A 4 8.87 2.50 17.89
CA LEU A 4 8.89 1.46 16.85
C LEU A 4 7.63 1.43 15.95
N LEU A 5 6.54 2.07 16.39
CA LEU A 5 5.24 2.16 15.72
C LEU A 5 5.13 3.32 14.72
N SER A 6 6.09 4.25 14.71
CA SER A 6 6.14 5.39 13.77
C SER A 6 7.07 5.16 12.56
N SER A 7 7.83 4.05 12.56
CA SER A 7 8.78 3.68 11.52
C SER A 7 8.60 2.20 11.17
N GLY A 8 7.85 1.89 10.12
CA GLY A 8 7.68 0.50 9.71
C GLY A 8 6.50 0.23 8.79
N VAL A 9 5.62 1.21 8.54
CA VAL A 9 4.62 1.08 7.48
C VAL A 9 5.35 1.17 6.14
N VAL A 10 5.31 0.09 5.38
CA VAL A 10 5.92 -0.01 4.04
C VAL A 10 4.90 0.26 2.94
N GLU A 11 3.64 0.02 3.24
CA GLU A 11 2.53 0.07 2.28
C GLU A 11 1.22 0.23 3.06
N TRP A 12 0.20 0.77 2.39
CA TRP A 12 -1.17 0.78 2.89
C TRP A 12 -2.04 -0.06 1.97
N GLU A 13 -2.87 -0.90 2.59
CA GLU A 13 -3.85 -1.72 1.91
C GLU A 13 -5.24 -1.12 2.08
N ILE A 14 -5.94 -0.91 0.98
CA ILE A 14 -7.29 -0.35 0.92
C ILE A 14 -8.22 -1.44 0.38
N GLY A 15 -9.10 -1.96 1.23
CA GLY A 15 -10.09 -2.95 0.87
C GLY A 15 -11.35 -2.30 0.31
N LEU A 16 -11.81 -2.74 -0.87
CA LEU A 16 -12.99 -2.22 -1.57
C LEU A 16 -13.96 -3.37 -1.89
N GLU A 17 -15.26 -3.08 -1.82
CA GLU A 17 -16.28 -4.06 -2.21
C GLU A 17 -16.38 -4.22 -3.73
N SER A 18 -16.17 -3.13 -4.48
CA SER A 18 -16.18 -3.16 -5.93
C SER A 18 -15.26 -2.09 -6.52
N LEU A 19 -14.64 -2.42 -7.65
CA LEU A 19 -13.84 -1.50 -8.45
C LEU A 19 -14.02 -1.90 -9.91
N THR A 20 -14.26 -0.93 -10.79
CA THR A 20 -14.37 -1.23 -12.22
C THR A 20 -12.98 -1.53 -12.81
N PRO A 21 -12.88 -2.38 -13.85
CA PRO A 21 -11.60 -2.69 -14.50
C PRO A 21 -10.85 -1.43 -14.97
N ASP A 22 -11.56 -0.43 -15.51
CA ASP A 22 -10.95 0.83 -15.97
C ASP A 22 -10.32 1.63 -14.82
N ARG A 23 -10.96 1.64 -13.65
CA ARG A 23 -10.42 2.31 -12.46
C ARG A 23 -9.23 1.55 -11.89
N ALA A 24 -9.30 0.22 -11.89
CA ALA A 24 -8.16 -0.60 -11.51
C ALA A 24 -6.96 -0.34 -12.44
N LEU A 25 -7.20 -0.23 -13.75
CA LEU A 25 -6.17 0.11 -14.73
C LEU A 25 -5.61 1.52 -14.48
N ALA A 26 -6.45 2.50 -14.19
CA ALA A 26 -6.02 3.86 -13.87
C ALA A 26 -5.12 3.92 -12.62
N LEU A 27 -5.51 3.24 -11.54
CA LEU A 27 -4.69 3.15 -10.32
C LEU A 27 -3.34 2.47 -10.60
N ARG A 28 -3.32 1.43 -11.44
CA ARG A 28 -2.06 0.79 -11.87
C ARG A 28 -1.18 1.72 -12.70
N ALA A 29 -1.77 2.52 -13.59
CA ALA A 29 -1.04 3.52 -14.37
C ALA A 29 -0.42 4.62 -13.49
N GLN A 30 -0.98 4.87 -12.31
CA GLN A 30 -0.42 5.77 -11.29
C GLN A 30 0.69 5.11 -10.44
N GLY A 31 1.01 3.83 -10.69
CA GLY A 31 2.03 3.08 -9.96
C GLY A 31 1.53 2.38 -8.70
N HIS A 32 0.21 2.30 -8.49
CA HIS A 32 -0.39 1.56 -7.38
C HIS A 32 -0.64 0.10 -7.78
N ARG A 33 -0.75 -0.81 -6.81
CA ARG A 33 -1.31 -2.14 -7.09
C ARG A 33 -2.81 -2.11 -6.88
N ALA A 34 -3.55 -2.75 -7.76
CA ALA A 34 -4.99 -2.91 -7.63
C ALA A 34 -5.31 -4.33 -8.07
N ASP A 35 -5.65 -5.21 -7.13
CA ASP A 35 -5.82 -6.63 -7.38
C ASP A 35 -7.24 -7.06 -6.98
N SER A 36 -7.84 -7.94 -7.78
CA SER A 36 -9.09 -8.59 -7.40
C SER A 36 -8.78 -9.81 -6.53
N VAL A 37 -9.43 -9.91 -5.38
CA VAL A 37 -9.29 -10.99 -4.41
C VAL A 37 -10.68 -11.56 -4.12
N GLY A 38 -11.04 -12.62 -4.85
CA GLY A 38 -12.38 -13.19 -4.81
C GLY A 38 -13.41 -12.19 -5.34
N THR A 39 -14.33 -11.77 -4.48
CA THR A 39 -15.38 -10.77 -4.80
C THR A 39 -15.00 -9.35 -4.39
N ARG A 40 -13.81 -9.14 -3.83
CA ARG A 40 -13.35 -7.86 -3.31
C ARG A 40 -12.16 -7.34 -4.12
N TRP A 41 -11.85 -6.07 -3.93
CA TRP A 41 -10.67 -5.44 -4.49
C TRP A 41 -9.75 -4.96 -3.40
N VAL A 42 -8.46 -5.04 -3.68
CA VAL A 42 -7.39 -4.60 -2.80
C VAL A 42 -6.51 -3.63 -3.55
N VAL A 43 -6.41 -2.40 -3.06
CA VAL A 43 -5.52 -1.37 -3.61
C VAL A 43 -4.37 -1.13 -2.64
N ARG A 44 -3.13 -1.17 -3.14
CA ARG A 44 -1.91 -0.99 -2.32
C ARG A 44 -1.15 0.23 -2.76
N VAL A 45 -0.80 1.09 -1.80
CA VAL A 45 -0.09 2.35 -2.02
C VAL A 45 1.12 2.47 -1.10
N GLY A 46 2.23 3.01 -1.62
CA GLY A 46 3.53 3.03 -0.92
C GLY A 46 3.78 4.24 -0.02
N SER A 47 2.89 5.22 0.02
CA SER A 47 3.08 6.43 0.83
C SER A 47 1.77 6.97 1.39
N GLU A 48 1.88 7.76 2.46
CA GLU A 48 0.72 8.44 3.07
C GLU A 48 0.10 9.48 2.13
N SER A 49 0.92 10.18 1.33
CA SER A 49 0.42 11.12 0.32
C SER A 49 -0.38 10.41 -0.78
N ALA A 50 0.10 9.26 -1.25
CA ALA A 50 -0.61 8.44 -2.23
C ALA A 50 -1.92 7.90 -1.62
N LEU A 51 -1.90 7.47 -0.35
CA LEU A 51 -3.10 7.05 0.37
C LEU A 51 -4.16 8.16 0.40
N GLN A 52 -3.80 9.37 0.81
CA GLN A 52 -4.73 10.49 0.86
C GLN A 52 -5.32 10.82 -0.53
N SER A 53 -4.48 10.79 -1.57
CA SER A 53 -4.93 11.01 -2.95
C SER A 53 -5.93 9.95 -3.40
N VAL A 54 -5.59 8.67 -3.23
CA VAL A 54 -6.44 7.54 -3.64
C VAL A 54 -7.75 7.51 -2.86
N LEU A 55 -7.73 7.72 -1.54
CA LEU A 55 -8.95 7.80 -0.74
C LEU A 55 -9.85 8.95 -1.22
N GLY A 56 -9.28 10.11 -1.54
CA GLY A 56 -10.03 11.23 -2.10
C GLY A 56 -10.68 10.90 -3.44
N GLU A 57 -9.97 10.20 -4.34
CA GLU A 57 -10.51 9.76 -5.62
C GLU A 57 -11.64 8.73 -5.47
N LEU A 58 -11.47 7.74 -4.60
CA LEU A 58 -12.46 6.70 -4.32
C LEU A 58 -13.73 7.30 -3.71
N VAL A 59 -13.60 8.22 -2.76
CA VAL A 59 -14.75 8.91 -2.15
C VAL A 59 -15.48 9.77 -3.17
N ARG A 60 -14.77 10.57 -3.98
CA ARG A 60 -15.39 11.36 -5.06
C ARG A 60 -16.11 10.49 -6.09
N ALA A 61 -15.64 9.26 -6.28
CA ALA A 61 -16.24 8.28 -7.16
C ALA A 61 -17.43 7.52 -6.55
N GLY A 62 -17.77 7.76 -5.27
CA GLY A 62 -18.82 7.04 -4.56
C GLY A 62 -18.48 5.57 -4.28
N ILE A 63 -17.20 5.21 -4.27
CA ILE A 63 -16.76 3.83 -4.07
C ILE A 63 -16.71 3.53 -2.57
N LYS A 64 -17.33 2.43 -2.17
CA LYS A 64 -17.38 2.01 -0.77
C LYS A 64 -16.05 1.40 -0.34
N ILE A 65 -15.41 2.04 0.63
CA ILE A 65 -14.19 1.58 1.28
C ILE A 65 -14.58 0.69 2.46
N GLY A 66 -14.14 -0.57 2.43
CA GLY A 66 -14.40 -1.55 3.48
C GLY A 66 -13.33 -1.56 4.57
N SER A 67 -12.07 -1.30 4.22
CA SER A 67 -10.97 -1.23 5.19
C SER A 67 -9.82 -0.35 4.67
N VAL A 68 -9.04 0.19 5.60
CA VAL A 68 -7.75 0.86 5.34
C VAL A 68 -6.78 0.37 6.40
N GLU A 69 -5.77 -0.40 6.00
CA GLU A 69 -4.87 -1.08 6.92
C GLU A 69 -3.41 -0.78 6.57
N PRO A 70 -2.57 -0.43 7.56
CA PRO A 70 -1.14 -0.31 7.32
C PRO A 70 -0.50 -1.70 7.23
N ARG A 71 0.18 -1.98 6.12
CA ARG A 71 1.12 -3.09 6.05
C ARG A 71 2.44 -2.64 6.67
N ARG A 72 2.83 -3.34 7.73
CA ARG A 72 4.13 -3.13 8.36
C ARG A 72 5.15 -4.10 7.79
N GLU A 73 6.40 -3.64 7.74
CA GLU A 73 7.56 -4.47 7.45
C GLU A 73 7.57 -5.70 8.37
N SER A 74 7.74 -6.88 7.78
CA SER A 74 7.95 -8.12 8.52
C SER A 74 9.39 -8.19 9.06
N LEU A 75 9.62 -9.01 10.08
CA LEU A 75 10.98 -9.25 10.58
C LEU A 75 11.89 -9.81 9.48
N GLU A 76 11.37 -10.68 8.61
CA GLU A 76 12.12 -11.23 7.49
C GLU A 76 12.56 -10.13 6.51
N GLU A 77 11.63 -9.27 6.09
CA GLU A 77 11.89 -8.14 5.20
C GLU A 77 12.93 -7.20 5.81
N HIS A 78 12.80 -6.92 7.10
CA HIS A 78 13.76 -6.13 7.85
C HIS A 78 15.17 -6.72 7.78
N PHE A 79 15.31 -8.02 8.08
CA PHE A 79 16.61 -8.69 8.08
C PHE A 79 17.21 -8.79 6.67
N VAL A 80 16.42 -9.12 5.66
CA VAL A 80 16.87 -9.17 4.26
C VAL A 80 17.41 -7.81 3.83
N ARG A 81 16.68 -6.71 4.12
CA ARG A 81 17.14 -5.35 3.80
C ARG A 81 18.42 -4.99 4.56
N ALA A 82 18.47 -5.26 5.86
CA ALA A 82 19.62 -4.93 6.70
C ALA A 82 20.89 -5.68 6.26
N LEU A 83 20.77 -6.95 5.88
CA LEU A 83 21.88 -7.75 5.38
C LEU A 83 22.33 -7.32 3.98
N GLY A 84 21.39 -6.91 3.11
CA GLY A 84 21.68 -6.36 1.79
C GLY A 84 22.50 -5.05 1.85
N ALA A 85 22.05 -4.09 2.66
CA ALA A 85 22.73 -2.79 2.82
C ALA A 85 24.17 -2.93 3.36
N ARG A 86 24.41 -3.95 4.20
CA ARG A 86 25.74 -4.22 4.76
C ARG A 86 26.74 -4.75 3.72
N ARG A 87 26.26 -5.36 2.64
CA ARG A 87 27.11 -5.78 1.51
C ARG A 87 27.48 -4.61 0.60
N GLU A 88 26.62 -3.63 0.45
CA GLU A 88 26.85 -2.44 -0.39
C GLU A 88 27.76 -1.40 0.29
N GLY A 89 27.73 -1.29 1.62
CA GLY A 89 28.58 -0.36 2.39
C GLY A 89 29.98 -0.88 2.75
N SER A 90 30.42 -2.00 2.17
CA SER A 90 31.69 -2.66 2.50
C SER A 90 32.73 -2.61 1.37
N LEU A 91 32.62 -1.62 0.48
CA LEU A 91 33.60 -1.28 -0.57
C LEU A 91 34.31 0.04 -0.23
#